data_AF-A0A8S9GK97-F1
#
_entry.id   AF-A0A8S9GK97-F1
#
_cell.length_a   1.000
_cell.length_b   1.000
_cell.length_c   1.000
_cell.angle_alpha   90.00
_cell.angle_beta   90.00
_cell.angle_gamma   90.00
#
_symmetry.space_group_name_H-M   'P 1'
#
loop_
_entity.id
_entity.type
_entity.pdbx_description
1 polymer ?
#
loop_
_entity_poly.entity_id
_entity_poly.type
_entity_poly.pdbx_seq_one_letter_code
_entity_poly.pdbx_strand_id
1 'polypeptide(L)'
;MKPVDLIQILHRSPLPTFVFSTINISRQLAALINDSAGVIATNTAAIQLANARDKPSIGLFSSEEKANLFVPDAEERSNCVIVASKTGNLADIDVGSVKNAMQVFEGSLALV
;
A
#
# COMPACT_ATOMS: atom_id res chain seq x y z
N MET A 1 18.36 15.46 1.31
CA MET A 1 17.64 14.49 0.46
C MET A 1 16.15 14.70 0.70
N LYS A 2 15.36 15.12 -0.30
CA LYS A 2 13.90 15.18 -0.14
C LYS A 2 13.40 13.72 -0.10
N PRO A 3 12.55 13.32 0.87
CA PRO A 3 11.97 11.99 0.84
C PRO A 3 11.19 11.83 -0.46
N VAL A 4 11.58 10.84 -1.27
CA VAL A 4 10.82 10.41 -2.45
C VAL A 4 9.84 9.36 -1.95
N ASP A 5 8.56 9.72 -1.97
CA ASP A 5 7.47 8.81 -1.62
C ASP A 5 7.41 7.68 -2.65
N LEU A 6 7.89 6.49 -2.28
CA LEU A 6 7.87 5.31 -3.14
C LEU A 6 6.47 4.70 -3.09
N ILE A 7 5.72 4.83 -4.18
CA ILE A 7 4.40 4.23 -4.35
C ILE A 7 4.52 3.12 -5.40
N GLN A 8 4.18 1.89 -4.98
CA GLN A 8 4.04 0.73 -5.85
C GLN A 8 2.55 0.50 -6.12
N ILE A 9 2.17 0.50 -7.39
CA ILE A 9 0.78 0.28 -7.81
C ILE A 9 0.69 -1.01 -8.61
N LEU A 10 -0.25 -1.88 -8.21
CA LEU A 10 -0.50 -3.15 -8.87
C LEU A 10 -1.50 -2.94 -10.02
N HIS A 11 -1.04 -3.04 -11.26
CA HIS A 11 -1.91 -2.89 -12.42
C HIS A 11 -2.75 -4.16 -12.67
N ARG A 12 -4.01 -3.99 -13.09
CA ARG A 12 -4.80 -5.10 -13.64
C ARG A 12 -4.32 -5.40 -15.06
N SER A 13 -3.40 -6.34 -15.19
CA SER A 13 -2.90 -6.85 -16.48
C SER A 13 -2.80 -8.38 -16.40
N PRO A 14 -2.82 -9.12 -17.54
CA PRO A 14 -2.73 -10.59 -17.53
C PRO A 14 -1.45 -11.14 -16.88
N LEU A 15 -0.45 -10.28 -16.64
CA LEU A 15 0.70 -10.52 -15.77
C LEU A 15 0.74 -9.42 -14.70
N PRO A 16 0.86 -9.73 -13.40
CA PRO A 16 0.95 -8.72 -12.35
C PRO A 16 2.22 -7.88 -12.55
N THR A 17 2.05 -6.66 -13.04
CA THR A 17 3.16 -5.74 -13.27
C THR A 17 3.13 -4.64 -12.22
N PHE A 18 4.20 -4.54 -11.44
CA PHE A 18 4.40 -3.45 -10.49
C PHE A 18 4.91 -2.22 -11.21
N VAL A 19 4.16 -1.12 -11.15
CA VAL A 19 4.59 0.16 -11.71
C VAL A 19 5.04 1.07 -10.58
N PHE A 20 6.29 1.55 -10.66
CA PHE A 20 6.80 2.60 -9.79
C PHE A 20 6.39 3.96 -10.36
N SER A 21 5.62 4.74 -9.59
CA SER A 21 5.12 6.04 -10.04
C SER A 21 5.41 7.14 -9.02
N THR A 22 6.12 8.18 -9.43
CA THR A 22 6.31 9.41 -8.64
C THR A 22 5.22 10.41 -9.01
N ILE A 23 4.09 10.40 -8.30
CA ILE A 23 2.92 11.20 -8.66
C ILE A 23 2.80 12.41 -7.73
N ASN A 24 3.01 13.60 -8.29
CA ASN A 24 2.94 14.86 -7.55
C ASN A 24 1.55 15.52 -7.54
N ILE A 25 0.57 14.98 -8.28
CA ILE A 25 -0.78 15.57 -8.38
C ILE A 25 -1.80 14.59 -7.80
N SER A 26 -2.48 14.99 -6.71
CA SER A 26 -3.45 14.16 -5.99
C SER A 26 -4.56 13.60 -6.88
N ARG A 27 -4.99 14.33 -7.92
CA ARG A 27 -5.98 13.84 -8.91
C ARG A 27 -5.45 12.73 -9.82
N GLN A 28 -4.18 12.76 -10.21
CA GLN A 28 -3.60 11.71 -11.05
C GLN A 28 -3.37 10.44 -10.23
N LEU A 29 -2.88 10.60 -8.99
CA LEU A 29 -2.73 9.48 -8.06
C LEU A 29 -4.08 8.85 -7.76
N ALA A 30 -5.10 9.67 -7.59
CA ALA A 30 -6.47 9.23 -7.42
C ALA A 30 -6.98 8.33 -8.55
N ALA A 31 -6.82 8.78 -9.79
CA ALA A 31 -7.25 8.02 -10.96
C ALA A 31 -6.47 6.70 -11.08
N LEU A 32 -5.16 6.73 -10.82
CA LEU A 32 -4.32 5.54 -10.93
C LEU A 32 -4.65 4.49 -9.85
N ILE A 33 -4.91 4.91 -8.61
CA ILE A 33 -5.34 3.99 -7.53
C ILE A 33 -6.69 3.33 -7.88
N ASN A 34 -7.61 4.07 -8.52
CA ASN A 34 -8.90 3.51 -8.94
C ASN A 34 -8.75 2.38 -9.97
N ASP A 35 -7.84 2.56 -10.93
CA ASP A 35 -7.59 1.58 -11.98
C ASP A 35 -6.71 0.40 -11.51
N SER A 36 -6.12 0.51 -10.33
CA SER A 36 -5.26 -0.52 -9.74
C SER A 36 -6.04 -1.68 -9.11
N ALA A 37 -5.39 -2.84 -9.02
CA ALA A 37 -5.82 -3.94 -8.17
C ALA A 37 -5.54 -3.65 -6.68
N GLY A 38 -4.58 -2.77 -6.40
CA GLY A 38 -4.26 -2.32 -5.05
C GLY A 38 -2.94 -1.55 -4.97
N VAL A 39 -2.59 -1.13 -3.76
CA VAL A 39 -1.46 -0.23 -3.50
C VAL A 39 -0.52 -0.80 -2.45
N ILE A 40 0.79 -0.71 -2.69
CA ILE A 40 1.81 -0.91 -1.65
C ILE A 40 2.57 0.41 -1.51
N ALA A 41 2.57 0.99 -0.32
CA ALA A 41 3.25 2.27 -0.11
C ALA A 41 3.72 2.41 1.33
N THR A 42 4.70 3.30 1.55
CA THR A 42 5.03 3.78 2.90
C THR A 42 3.93 4.72 3.42
N ASN A 43 4.14 5.36 4.56
CA ASN A 43 3.24 6.31 5.23
C ASN A 43 2.91 7.58 4.40
N THR A 44 2.28 7.39 3.25
CA THR A 44 1.99 8.39 2.22
C THR A 44 0.48 8.53 2.03
N ALA A 45 0.06 9.62 1.38
CA ALA A 45 -1.34 9.85 1.05
C ALA A 45 -1.95 8.73 0.16
N ALA A 46 -1.13 7.91 -0.50
CA ALA A 46 -1.61 6.78 -1.30
C ALA A 46 -2.37 5.74 -0.47
N ILE A 47 -1.91 5.43 0.75
CA ILE A 47 -2.60 4.51 1.66
C ILE A 47 -3.95 5.08 2.09
N GLN A 48 -3.99 6.36 2.48
CA GLN A 48 -5.25 7.01 2.85
C GLN A 48 -6.25 7.04 1.69
N LEU A 49 -5.75 7.29 0.48
CA LEU A 49 -6.58 7.37 -0.72
C LEU A 49 -7.07 6.00 -1.19
N ALA A 50 -6.29 4.93 -1.01
CA ALA A 50 -6.72 3.56 -1.23
C ALA A 50 -7.82 3.18 -0.22
N ASN A 51 -7.62 3.48 1.06
CA ASN A 51 -8.61 3.24 2.11
C ASN A 51 -9.93 3.98 1.86
N ALA A 52 -9.86 5.26 1.46
CA ALA A 52 -11.05 6.05 1.13
C ALA A 52 -11.85 5.51 -0.07
N ARG A 53 -11.29 4.55 -0.81
CA ARG A 53 -11.89 3.96 -2.00
C ARG A 53 -12.04 2.45 -1.95
N ASP A 54 -11.93 1.89 -0.74
CA ASP A 54 -12.14 0.47 -0.51
C ASP A 54 -11.18 -0.39 -1.35
N LYS A 55 -9.98 0.14 -1.66
CA LYS A 55 -8.97 -0.59 -2.42
C LYS A 55 -8.07 -1.35 -1.45
N PRO A 56 -7.77 -2.64 -1.73
CA PRO A 56 -6.76 -3.37 -0.99
C PRO A 56 -5.43 -2.59 -1.00
N SER A 57 -4.78 -2.53 0.15
CA SER A 57 -3.52 -1.84 0.30
C SER A 57 -2.62 -2.49 1.34
N ILE A 58 -1.31 -2.31 1.16
CA ILE A 58 -0.28 -2.71 2.12
C ILE A 58 0.50 -1.46 2.52
N GLY A 59 0.42 -1.10 3.80
CA GLY A 59 1.13 0.03 4.38
C GLY A 59 2.45 -0.41 5.00
N LEU A 60 3.56 0.15 4.53
CA LEU A 60 4.90 -0.10 5.05
C LEU A 60 5.29 0.98 6.06
N PHE A 61 5.53 0.60 7.31
CA PHE A 61 5.82 1.54 8.39
C PHE A 61 7.14 1.24 9.10
N SER A 62 7.78 2.29 9.62
CA SER A 62 8.99 2.13 10.44
C SER A 62 8.70 1.52 11.81
N SER A 63 7.47 1.62 12.31
CA SER A 63 7.03 1.01 13.57
C SER A 63 5.51 0.85 13.58
N GLU A 64 5.00 -0.05 14.43
CA GLU A 64 3.56 -0.26 14.62
C GLU A 64 2.86 0.98 15.18
N GLU A 65 3.51 1.70 16.11
CA GLU A 65 2.98 2.94 16.67
C GLU A 65 2.66 3.98 15.59
N LYS A 66 3.58 4.18 14.63
CA LYS A 66 3.36 5.11 13.51
C LYS A 66 2.27 4.62 12.57
N ALA A 67 2.14 3.30 12.40
CA ALA A 67 1.06 2.74 11.62
C ALA A 67 -0.30 3.04 12.26
N ASN A 68 -0.45 2.82 13.57
CA ASN A 68 -1.69 3.07 14.29
C ASN A 68 -2.09 4.55 14.31
N LEU A 69 -1.11 5.46 14.39
CA LEU A 69 -1.37 6.90 14.28
C LEU A 69 -1.81 7.33 12.86
N PHE A 70 -1.31 6.66 11.82
CA PHE A 70 -1.59 7.02 10.43
C PHE A 70 -2.82 6.32 9.85
N VAL A 71 -3.03 5.05 10.22
CA VAL A 71 -4.18 4.21 9.86
C VAL A 71 -4.78 3.69 11.17
N PRO A 72 -5.55 4.53 11.89
CA PRO A 72 -6.29 4.04 13.04
C PRO A 72 -7.28 2.95 12.61
N ASP A 73 -7.47 1.96 13.48
CA ASP A 73 -8.40 0.85 13.31
C ASP A 73 -8.15 0.03 12.02
N ALA A 74 -6.87 -0.10 11.63
CA ALA A 74 -6.47 -0.87 10.46
C ALA A 74 -7.00 -2.33 10.51
N GLU A 75 -7.12 -2.93 11.69
CA GLU A 75 -7.67 -4.28 11.85
C GLU A 75 -9.19 -4.36 11.60
N GLU A 76 -9.93 -3.28 11.89
CA GLU A 76 -11.37 -3.19 11.58
C GLU A 76 -11.60 -2.82 10.11
N ARG A 77 -10.63 -2.15 9.48
CA ARG A 77 -10.64 -1.83 8.05
C ARG A 77 -10.03 -2.98 7.26
N SER A 78 -10.86 -3.89 6.76
CA SER A 78 -10.49 -5.11 6.00
C SER A 78 -9.57 -4.93 4.78
N ASN A 79 -9.27 -3.69 4.38
CA ASN A 79 -8.61 -3.38 3.11
C ASN A 79 -7.17 -2.87 3.25
N CYS A 80 -6.65 -2.70 4.47
CA CYS A 80 -5.29 -2.21 4.68
C CYS A 80 -4.49 -3.16 5.58
N VAL A 81 -3.53 -3.86 5.01
CA VAL A 81 -2.59 -4.70 5.78
C VAL A 81 -1.38 -3.86 6.16
N ILE A 82 -1.07 -3.80 7.45
CA ILE A 82 0.10 -3.07 7.96
C ILE A 82 1.28 -4.04 8.05
N VAL A 83 2.42 -3.62 7.47
CA VAL A 83 3.71 -4.28 7.68
C VAL A 83 4.66 -3.26 8.31
N ALA A 84 4.97 -3.48 9.58
CA ALA A 84 5.85 -2.61 10.35
C ALA A 84 7.24 -3.21 10.54
N SER A 85 8.26 -2.36 10.50
CA SER A 85 9.62 -2.74 10.87
C SER A 85 9.74 -2.95 12.39
N LYS A 86 10.53 -3.95 12.78
CA LYS A 86 10.87 -4.23 14.19
C LYS A 86 12.01 -3.37 14.72
N THR A 87 12.78 -2.75 13.84
CA THR A 87 14.00 -2.00 14.20
C THR A 87 13.80 -0.48 14.20
N GLY A 88 12.67 0.02 13.69
CA GLY A 88 12.48 1.45 13.45
C GLY A 88 12.86 1.91 12.04
N ASN A 89 13.49 1.06 11.21
CA ASN A 89 13.93 1.43 9.86
C ASN A 89 13.11 0.71 8.79
N LEU A 90 12.64 1.44 7.78
CA LEU A 90 11.92 0.88 6.63
C LEU A 90 12.77 -0.12 5.82
N ALA A 91 14.10 0.09 5.78
CA ALA A 91 15.02 -0.78 5.07
C ALA A 91 15.09 -2.19 5.67
N ASP A 92 14.72 -2.34 6.94
CA ASP A 92 14.76 -3.62 7.67
C ASP A 92 13.40 -4.35 7.61
N ILE A 93 12.45 -3.86 6.81
CA ILE A 93 11.20 -4.56 6.57
C ILE A 93 11.50 -5.88 5.87
N ASP A 94 11.06 -6.97 6.48
CA ASP A 94 11.16 -8.29 5.89
C ASP A 94 10.29 -8.40 4.63
N VAL A 95 10.93 -8.65 3.49
CA VAL A 95 10.25 -8.84 2.20
C VAL A 95 9.33 -10.07 2.24
N GLY A 96 9.65 -11.09 3.06
CA GLY A 96 8.77 -12.24 3.26
C GLY A 96 7.42 -11.83 3.84
N SER A 97 7.42 -10.93 4.82
CA SER A 97 6.22 -10.38 5.45
C SER A 97 5.38 -9.56 4.45
N VAL A 98 6.02 -8.81 3.55
CA VAL A 98 5.32 -8.11 2.46
C VAL A 98 4.68 -9.10 1.47
N LYS A 99 5.40 -10.15 1.07
CA LYS A 99 4.87 -11.19 0.17
C LYS A 99 3.67 -11.92 0.78
N ASN A 100 3.70 -12.23 2.08
CA ASN A 100 2.57 -12.85 2.75
C ASN A 100 1.35 -11.93 2.79
N ALA A 101 1.56 -10.62 3.03
CA ALA A 101 0.50 -9.62 3.00
C ALA A 101 -0.15 -9.45 1.61
N MET A 102 0.54 -9.83 0.52
CA MET A 102 -0.02 -9.76 -0.84
C MET A 102 -1.27 -10.63 -1.05
N GLN A 103 -1.55 -11.58 -0.17
CA GLN A 103 -2.79 -12.37 -0.21
C GLN A 103 -4.05 -11.50 -0.15
N VAL A 104 -3.96 -10.28 0.40
CA VAL A 104 -5.07 -9.30 0.39
C VAL A 104 -5.53 -8.93 -1.03
N PHE A 105 -4.66 -9.09 -2.03
CA PHE A 105 -4.98 -8.82 -3.44
C PHE A 105 -5.61 -10.03 -4.15
N GLU A 106 -5.45 -11.25 -3.64
CA GLU A 106 -5.92 -12.48 -4.32
C GLU A 106 -7.45 -12.58 -4.34
N GLY A 107 -8.13 -12.15 -3.26
CA GLY A 107 -9.60 -12.07 -3.22
C GLY A 107 -10.19 -11.05 -4.22
N SER A 108 -9.42 -10.03 -4.60
CA SER A 108 -9.81 -9.04 -5.60
C SER A 108 -9.57 -9.47 -7.05
N LEU A 109 -8.73 -10.50 -7.27
CA LEU A 109 -8.39 -11.02 -8.61
C LEU A 109 -9.27 -12.20 -9.04
N ALA A 110 -9.97 -12.86 -8.11
CA ALA A 110 -10.85 -13.99 -8.38
C ALA A 110 -12.23 -13.62 -8.97
N LEU A 111 -12.51 -12.33 -9.21
CA LEU A 111 -13.79 -11.81 -9.72
C LEU A 111 -13.73 -11.38 -11.21
N VAL A 112 -12.88 -11.99 -12.03
CA VAL A 112 -12.84 -11.77 -13.50
C VAL A 112 -13.30 -13.02 -14.23
#